data_AF-A0A1C3ELA9-F1
#
_entry.id   AF-A0A1C3ELA9-F1
#
_cell.length_a   1.000
_cell.length_b   1.000
_cell.length_c   1.000
_cell.angle_alpha   90.00
_cell.angle_beta   90.00
_cell.angle_gamma   90.00
#
_symmetry.space_group_name_H-M   'P 1'
#
loop_
_entity.id
_entity.type
_entity.pdbx_description
1 polymer ?
#
loop_
_entity_poly.entity_id
_entity_poly.type
_entity_poly.pdbx_seq_one_letter_code
_entity_poly.pdbx_strand_id
1 'polypeptide(L)'
;MSTILRPTITEAGLQAVFNADHDGFAARLTHVALGEGAYRPDQNRRDLHRERSRFPIASGQKVTPTQIHLSVIDDSAKAFWVREVGFFLEDGTLFAVYSEPGKALAYKSPDVDLLMAFDVVLTGVPADSINIIDQGADLNLLVAPELAKMAATHVDHLRRYLTLKDDLEHDALWRTMLQAQTATVQIDGMRRYLTDKLG
;
A
#
# COMPACT_ATOMS: atom_id res chain seq x y z
N MET A 1 9.37 3.69 -7.84
CA MET A 1 9.87 4.60 -8.89
C MET A 1 8.65 4.98 -9.71
N SER A 2 8.28 6.26 -9.76
CA SER A 2 7.15 6.74 -10.56
C SER A 2 7.54 6.88 -12.02
N THR A 3 6.61 6.59 -12.92
CA THR A 3 6.83 6.80 -14.35
C THR A 3 6.35 8.20 -14.71
N ILE A 4 7.22 9.00 -15.34
CA ILE A 4 6.85 10.32 -15.85
C ILE A 4 6.04 10.15 -17.13
N LEU A 5 4.80 10.66 -17.11
CA LEU A 5 3.87 10.64 -18.22
C LEU A 5 3.63 12.06 -18.73
N ARG A 6 3.60 12.20 -20.05
CA ARG A 6 3.22 13.43 -20.75
C ARG A 6 1.92 13.16 -21.52
N PRO A 7 0.75 13.21 -20.87
CA PRO A 7 -0.50 12.94 -21.55
C PRO A 7 -0.85 14.07 -22.51
N THR A 8 -1.62 13.72 -23.55
CA THR A 8 -2.27 14.70 -24.42
C THR A 8 -3.55 15.16 -23.73
N ILE A 9 -3.65 16.47 -23.46
CA ILE A 9 -4.86 17.10 -22.92
C ILE A 9 -5.91 17.15 -24.03
N THR A 10 -7.14 16.78 -23.72
CA THR A 10 -8.24 16.78 -24.69
C THR A 10 -8.86 18.18 -24.78
N GLU A 11 -9.49 18.48 -25.91
CA GLU A 11 -10.24 19.74 -26.10
C GLU A 11 -11.37 19.86 -25.07
N ALA A 12 -12.10 18.77 -24.84
CA ALA A 12 -13.19 18.72 -23.86
C ALA A 12 -12.67 18.93 -22.43
N GLY A 13 -11.53 18.32 -22.09
CA GLY A 13 -10.86 18.48 -20.81
C GLY A 13 -10.39 19.91 -20.58
N LEU A 14 -9.74 20.51 -21.58
CA LEU A 14 -9.29 21.89 -21.53
C LEU A 14 -10.48 22.85 -21.37
N GLN A 15 -11.58 22.63 -22.11
CA GLN A 15 -12.81 23.41 -21.98
C GLN A 15 -13.43 23.28 -20.59
N ALA A 16 -13.49 22.07 -20.02
CA ALA A 16 -14.00 21.86 -18.67
C ALA A 16 -13.17 22.60 -17.62
N VAL A 17 -11.85 22.64 -17.78
CA VAL A 17 -10.95 23.44 -16.93
C VAL A 17 -11.23 24.93 -17.04
N PHE A 18 -11.37 25.46 -18.26
CA PHE A 18 -11.70 26.87 -18.47
C PHE A 18 -13.08 27.25 -17.92
N ASN A 19 -14.07 26.38 -18.06
CA ASN A 19 -15.40 26.61 -17.51
C ASN A 19 -15.36 26.66 -15.98
N ALA A 20 -14.67 25.71 -15.35
CA ALA A 20 -14.49 25.72 -13.90
C ALA A 20 -13.80 27.00 -13.42
N ASP A 21 -12.71 27.41 -14.10
CA ASP A 21 -11.97 28.63 -13.77
C ASP A 21 -12.85 29.90 -13.89
N HIS A 22 -13.69 29.97 -14.93
CA HIS A 22 -14.66 31.04 -15.09
C HIS A 22 -15.67 31.11 -13.94
N ASP A 23 -16.09 29.96 -13.42
CA ASP A 23 -16.99 29.85 -12.29
C ASP A 23 -16.28 30.06 -10.93
N GLY A 24 -14.96 30.33 -10.94
CA GLY A 24 -14.14 30.55 -9.76
C GLY A 24 -13.73 29.26 -9.05
N PHE A 25 -13.83 28.11 -9.71
CA PHE A 25 -13.50 26.79 -9.18
C PHE A 25 -12.35 26.14 -9.97
N ALA A 26 -11.59 25.26 -9.31
CA ALA A 26 -10.64 24.39 -10.00
C ALA A 26 -11.36 23.11 -10.47
N ALA A 27 -11.03 22.62 -11.67
CA ALA A 27 -11.58 21.37 -12.17
C ALA A 27 -11.16 20.20 -11.29
N ARG A 28 -12.12 19.34 -10.93
CA ARG A 28 -11.92 18.27 -9.95
C ARG A 28 -11.57 16.96 -10.65
N LEU A 29 -10.31 16.55 -10.55
CA LEU A 29 -9.85 15.26 -11.05
C LEU A 29 -10.13 14.18 -10.00
N THR A 30 -10.89 13.14 -10.36
CA THR A 30 -11.40 12.14 -9.41
C THR A 30 -11.06 10.70 -9.77
N HIS A 31 -10.93 10.41 -11.07
CA HIS A 31 -10.79 9.04 -11.56
C HIS A 31 -9.68 8.91 -12.59
N VAL A 32 -9.13 7.70 -12.67
CA VAL A 32 -8.19 7.28 -13.69
C VAL A 32 -8.69 6.00 -14.33
N ALA A 33 -8.72 5.97 -15.66
CA ALA A 33 -9.03 4.76 -16.40
C ALA A 33 -7.77 4.13 -16.98
N LEU A 34 -7.75 2.80 -16.96
CA LEU A 34 -6.69 1.98 -17.52
C LEU A 34 -7.23 1.20 -18.72
N GLY A 35 -6.46 1.14 -19.80
CA GLY A 35 -6.85 0.46 -21.02
C GLY A 35 -5.72 -0.26 -21.73
N GLU A 36 -6.09 -1.02 -22.75
CA GLU A 36 -5.18 -1.83 -23.58
C GLU A 36 -4.79 -1.15 -24.91
N GLY A 37 -5.35 0.04 -25.21
CA GLY A 37 -5.04 0.77 -26.43
C GLY A 37 -3.58 1.23 -26.45
N ALA A 38 -2.89 0.97 -27.57
CA ALA A 38 -1.54 1.48 -27.83
C ALA A 38 -1.54 2.27 -29.14
N TYR A 39 -1.60 3.59 -29.04
CA TYR A 39 -1.74 4.51 -30.16
C TYR A 39 -1.12 5.87 -29.80
N ARG A 40 -1.11 6.80 -30.76
CA ARG A 40 -0.80 8.21 -30.47
C ARG A 40 -2.12 8.94 -30.21
N PRO A 41 -2.38 9.42 -28.98
CA PRO A 41 -3.63 10.11 -28.68
C PRO A 41 -3.75 11.45 -29.40
N ASP A 42 -4.98 11.77 -29.81
CA ASP A 42 -5.40 13.06 -30.37
C ASP A 42 -6.15 13.89 -29.30
N GLN A 43 -6.32 15.19 -29.55
CA GLN A 43 -6.99 16.10 -28.61
C GLN A 43 -8.52 16.00 -28.66
N ASN A 44 -9.10 15.48 -29.74
CA ASN A 44 -10.56 15.42 -29.92
C ASN A 44 -11.20 14.23 -29.17
N ARG A 45 -10.37 13.51 -28.42
CA ARG A 45 -10.75 12.32 -27.69
C ARG A 45 -11.72 12.63 -26.56
N ARG A 46 -12.75 11.79 -26.45
CA ARG A 46 -13.70 11.79 -25.33
C ARG A 46 -13.60 10.55 -24.45
N ASP A 47 -13.10 9.45 -25.02
CA ASP A 47 -12.94 8.15 -24.35
C ASP A 47 -11.67 7.44 -24.80
N LEU A 48 -11.19 6.49 -23.98
CA LEU A 48 -10.07 5.60 -24.31
C LEU A 48 -10.42 4.68 -25.50
N HIS A 49 -9.40 4.18 -26.21
CA HIS A 49 -9.62 3.23 -27.31
C HIS A 49 -10.20 1.90 -26.81
N ARG A 50 -9.66 1.39 -25.71
CA ARG A 50 -10.00 0.11 -25.10
C ARG A 50 -9.93 0.26 -23.58
N GLU A 51 -10.82 1.08 -23.03
CA GLU A 51 -11.02 1.17 -21.59
C GLU A 51 -11.32 -0.22 -21.03
N ARG A 52 -10.58 -0.62 -19.99
CA ARG A 52 -10.83 -1.89 -19.29
C ARG A 52 -11.52 -1.63 -17.96
N SER A 53 -11.00 -0.68 -17.20
CA SER A 53 -11.52 -0.32 -15.88
C SER A 53 -11.19 1.13 -15.55
N ARG A 54 -11.98 1.69 -14.65
CA ARG A 54 -11.83 3.04 -14.11
C ARG A 54 -11.83 2.96 -12.59
N PHE A 55 -10.88 3.64 -11.97
CA PHE A 55 -10.64 3.59 -10.54
C PHE A 55 -10.62 5.01 -9.96
N PRO A 56 -11.09 5.21 -8.72
CA PRO A 56 -10.88 6.46 -8.03
C PRO A 56 -9.38 6.67 -7.78
N ILE A 57 -8.95 7.93 -7.72
CA ILE A 57 -7.56 8.26 -7.38
C ILE A 57 -7.30 7.83 -5.94
N ALA A 58 -6.29 6.98 -5.72
CA ALA A 58 -5.95 6.49 -4.40
C ALA A 58 -5.28 7.60 -3.56
N SER A 59 -4.24 8.23 -4.13
CA SER A 59 -3.55 9.39 -3.57
C SER A 59 -3.03 10.28 -4.69
N GLY A 60 -3.17 11.60 -4.51
CA GLY A 60 -2.75 12.59 -5.48
C GLY A 60 -2.06 13.79 -4.85
N GLN A 61 -0.85 14.10 -5.30
CA GLN A 61 -0.05 15.21 -4.78
C GLN A 61 0.43 16.11 -5.93
N LYS A 62 0.23 17.42 -5.79
CA LYS A 62 0.90 18.39 -6.67
C LYS A 62 2.39 18.45 -6.30
N VAL A 63 3.26 18.06 -7.23
CA VAL A 63 4.73 18.16 -7.08
C VAL A 63 5.19 19.57 -7.46
N THR A 64 4.64 20.08 -8.55
CA THR A 64 4.81 21.47 -9.02
C THR A 64 3.46 21.97 -9.56
N PRO A 65 3.32 23.27 -9.89
CA PRO A 65 2.07 23.79 -10.47
C PRO A 65 1.66 23.13 -11.80
N THR A 66 2.58 22.45 -12.48
CA THR A 66 2.35 21.75 -13.75
C THR A 66 2.67 20.26 -13.69
N GLN A 67 3.00 19.72 -12.51
CA GLN A 67 3.32 18.31 -12.32
C GLN A 67 2.56 17.72 -11.15
N ILE A 68 1.85 16.63 -11.41
CA ILE A 68 1.01 15.96 -10.43
C ILE A 68 1.49 14.51 -10.28
N HIS A 69 1.79 14.11 -9.06
CA HIS A 69 1.98 12.72 -8.70
C HIS A 69 0.60 12.09 -8.40
N LEU A 70 0.24 11.02 -9.11
CA LEU A 70 -1.03 10.32 -8.92
C LEU A 70 -0.76 8.84 -8.72
N SER A 71 -1.53 8.22 -7.83
CA SER A 71 -1.52 6.78 -7.62
C SER A 71 -2.93 6.19 -7.73
N VAL A 72 -2.99 4.97 -8.25
CA VAL A 72 -4.23 4.22 -8.48
C VAL A 72 -4.01 2.76 -8.13
N ILE A 73 -5.07 2.13 -7.63
CA ILE A 73 -5.09 0.72 -7.30
C ILE A 73 -6.10 0.06 -8.23
N ASP A 74 -5.63 -0.90 -9.01
CA ASP A 74 -6.50 -1.84 -9.73
C ASP A 74 -6.60 -3.10 -8.88
N ASP A 75 -7.74 -3.26 -8.20
CA ASP A 75 -8.14 -4.43 -7.41
C ASP A 75 -9.03 -5.40 -8.23
N SER A 76 -9.17 -5.15 -9.54
CA SER A 76 -10.05 -5.94 -10.38
C SER A 76 -9.43 -7.28 -10.75
N ALA A 77 -10.25 -8.32 -10.88
CA ALA A 77 -9.79 -9.65 -11.31
C ALA A 77 -9.47 -9.77 -12.82
N LYS A 78 -9.23 -8.65 -13.51
CA LYS A 78 -8.99 -8.62 -14.96
C LYS A 78 -7.52 -8.85 -15.25
N ALA A 79 -7.20 -9.64 -16.28
CA ALA A 79 -5.85 -9.72 -16.84
C ALA A 79 -5.74 -8.85 -18.09
N PHE A 80 -4.79 -7.91 -18.11
CA PHE A 80 -4.51 -7.10 -19.29
C PHE A 80 -3.18 -6.36 -19.20
N TRP A 81 -2.65 -5.96 -20.37
CA TRP A 81 -1.54 -5.02 -20.44
C TRP A 81 -2.06 -3.60 -20.38
N VAL A 82 -1.59 -2.82 -19.42
CA VAL A 82 -1.88 -1.38 -19.34
C VAL A 82 -1.04 -0.66 -20.39
N ARG A 83 -1.69 -0.06 -21.38
CA ARG A 83 -1.04 0.63 -22.52
C ARG A 83 -1.58 2.03 -22.76
N GLU A 84 -2.74 2.34 -22.21
CA GLU A 84 -3.29 3.68 -22.15
C GLU A 84 -3.79 3.99 -20.74
N VAL A 85 -3.67 5.26 -20.37
CA VAL A 85 -4.14 5.81 -19.09
C VAL A 85 -4.91 7.08 -19.40
N GLY A 86 -6.15 7.18 -18.94
CA GLY A 86 -6.94 8.40 -19.04
C GLY A 86 -7.25 8.98 -17.67
N PHE A 87 -7.27 10.30 -17.60
CA PHE A 87 -7.55 11.07 -16.39
C PHE A 87 -8.93 11.71 -16.53
N PHE A 88 -9.82 11.46 -15.59
CA PHE A 88 -11.23 11.86 -15.65
C PHE A 88 -11.59 12.85 -14.55
N LEU A 89 -12.33 13.87 -14.95
CA LEU A 89 -12.95 14.83 -14.03
C LEU A 89 -14.19 14.25 -13.36
N GLU A 90 -14.66 14.91 -12.30
CA GLU A 90 -15.86 14.54 -11.53
C GLU A 90 -17.14 14.48 -12.39
N ASP A 91 -17.24 15.29 -13.45
CA ASP A 91 -18.35 15.30 -14.40
C ASP A 91 -18.28 14.13 -15.42
N GLY A 92 -17.23 13.32 -15.38
CA GLY A 92 -16.97 12.22 -16.32
C GLY A 92 -16.24 12.63 -17.59
N THR A 93 -15.85 13.90 -17.74
CA THR A 93 -15.07 14.39 -18.88
C THR A 93 -13.65 13.80 -18.85
N LEU A 94 -13.21 13.22 -19.96
CA LEU A 94 -11.81 12.81 -20.14
C LEU A 94 -10.93 14.06 -20.24
N PHE A 95 -10.17 14.35 -19.20
CA PHE A 95 -9.28 15.51 -19.13
C PHE A 95 -8.04 15.34 -20.01
N ALA A 96 -7.35 14.21 -19.84
CA ALA A 96 -6.11 13.94 -20.55
C ALA A 96 -5.92 12.44 -20.74
N VAL A 97 -5.21 12.05 -21.79
CA VAL A 97 -4.93 10.65 -22.10
C VAL A 97 -3.46 10.47 -22.46
N TYR A 98 -2.85 9.45 -21.89
CA TYR A 98 -1.52 8.99 -22.26
C TYR A 98 -1.64 7.61 -22.93
N SER A 99 -1.07 7.49 -24.13
CA SER A 99 -0.83 6.22 -24.80
C SER A 99 0.39 6.38 -25.70
N GLU A 100 1.12 5.29 -25.91
CA GLU A 100 2.26 5.27 -26.82
C GLU A 100 2.23 3.98 -27.67
N PRO A 101 2.39 4.06 -29.01
CA PRO A 101 2.36 2.87 -29.86
C PRO A 101 3.43 1.86 -29.45
N GLY A 102 3.03 0.59 -29.32
CA GLY A 102 3.97 -0.50 -29.01
C GLY A 102 4.42 -0.57 -27.54
N LYS A 103 4.15 0.45 -26.72
CA LYS A 103 4.58 0.48 -25.31
C LYS A 103 3.54 -0.19 -24.41
N ALA A 104 4.02 -0.84 -23.36
CA ALA A 104 3.21 -1.27 -22.23
C ALA A 104 3.80 -0.67 -20.96
N LEU A 105 2.93 -0.16 -20.09
CA LEU A 105 3.29 0.48 -18.84
C LEU A 105 3.40 -0.53 -17.70
N ALA A 106 2.45 -1.45 -17.64
CA ALA A 106 2.41 -2.51 -16.65
C ALA A 106 1.57 -3.69 -17.15
N TYR A 107 1.68 -4.83 -16.48
CA TYR A 107 0.79 -5.96 -16.65
C TYR A 107 -0.05 -6.13 -15.39
N LYS A 108 -1.38 -6.18 -15.54
CA LYS A 108 -2.30 -6.56 -14.47
C LYS A 108 -2.57 -8.06 -14.55
N SER A 109 -2.35 -8.76 -13.43
CA SER A 109 -2.71 -10.16 -13.23
C SER A 109 -4.06 -10.28 -12.51
N PRO A 110 -4.86 -11.34 -12.70
CA PRO A 110 -6.15 -11.49 -12.02
C PRO A 110 -6.04 -11.51 -10.49
N ASP A 111 -5.01 -12.16 -9.96
CA ASP A 111 -4.90 -12.47 -8.52
C ASP A 111 -4.02 -11.48 -7.73
N VAL A 112 -3.52 -10.43 -8.39
CA VAL A 112 -2.58 -9.48 -7.78
C VAL A 112 -3.08 -8.07 -7.99
N ASP A 113 -3.31 -7.34 -6.91
CA ASP A 113 -3.63 -5.92 -6.95
C ASP A 113 -2.46 -5.15 -7.56
N LEU A 114 -2.77 -4.31 -8.55
CA LEU A 114 -1.76 -3.51 -9.23
C LEU A 114 -1.83 -2.08 -8.71
N LEU A 115 -0.83 -1.70 -7.93
CA LEU A 115 -0.59 -0.32 -7.56
C LEU A 115 0.28 0.35 -8.63
N MET A 116 -0.22 1.42 -9.24
CA MET A 116 0.56 2.24 -10.16
C MET A 116 0.61 3.69 -9.70
N ALA A 117 1.81 4.27 -9.79
CA ALA A 117 2.05 5.68 -9.53
C ALA A 117 2.67 6.35 -10.76
N PHE A 118 2.18 7.54 -11.09
CA PHE A 118 2.54 8.30 -12.28
C PHE A 118 2.84 9.74 -11.91
N ASP A 119 3.84 10.31 -12.58
CA ASP A 119 4.07 11.75 -12.55
C ASP A 119 3.53 12.35 -13.85
N VAL A 120 2.39 13.00 -13.75
CA VAL A 120 1.69 13.62 -14.87
C VAL A 120 2.20 15.04 -15.04
N VAL A 121 2.86 15.31 -16.17
CA VAL A 121 3.28 16.67 -16.54
C VAL A 121 2.22 17.27 -17.46
N LEU A 122 1.55 18.31 -16.97
CA LEU A 122 0.51 19.04 -17.68
C LEU A 122 1.13 20.18 -18.49
N THR A 123 0.92 20.16 -19.81
CA THR A 123 1.37 21.21 -20.72
C THR A 123 0.17 21.83 -21.42
N GLY A 124 0.01 23.16 -21.35
CA GLY A 124 -1.07 23.88 -22.03
C GLY A 124 -2.32 24.14 -21.18
N VAL A 125 -2.26 23.93 -19.86
CA VAL A 125 -3.28 24.37 -18.90
C VAL A 125 -2.71 25.41 -17.94
N PRO A 126 -3.53 26.34 -17.42
CA PRO A 126 -3.10 27.27 -16.38
C PRO A 126 -2.61 26.53 -15.14
N ALA A 127 -1.59 27.09 -14.48
CA ALA A 127 -1.15 26.61 -13.18
C ALA A 127 -2.32 26.63 -12.18
N ASP A 128 -2.38 25.61 -11.32
CA ASP A 128 -3.39 25.47 -10.26
C ASP A 128 -4.86 25.33 -10.67
N SER A 129 -5.13 25.18 -11.97
CA SER A 129 -6.48 24.97 -12.50
C SER A 129 -7.12 23.61 -12.17
N ILE A 130 -6.33 22.67 -11.65
CA ILE A 130 -6.77 21.32 -11.29
C ILE A 130 -6.74 21.13 -9.76
N ASN A 131 -7.84 20.63 -9.21
CA ASN A 131 -7.92 20.10 -7.86
C ASN A 131 -8.04 18.57 -7.90
N ILE A 132 -7.32 17.88 -7.04
CA ILE A 132 -7.31 16.41 -7.01
C ILE A 132 -8.17 15.97 -5.85
N ILE A 133 -9.15 15.11 -6.14
CA ILE A 133 -9.99 14.47 -5.16
C ILE A 133 -9.55 13.02 -5.08
N ASP A 134 -8.75 12.70 -4.07
CA ASP A 134 -8.28 11.35 -3.81
C ASP A 134 -9.07 10.69 -2.66
N GLN A 135 -8.85 9.40 -2.47
CA GLN A 135 -9.43 8.62 -1.38
C GLN A 135 -8.62 8.73 -0.08
N GLY A 136 -7.55 9.54 -0.03
CA GLY A 136 -6.61 9.58 1.08
C GLY A 136 -5.90 8.24 1.35
N ALA A 137 -5.91 7.32 0.38
CA ALA A 137 -5.29 6.01 0.48
C ALA A 137 -3.78 6.14 0.22
N ASP A 138 -3.07 6.67 1.20
CA ASP A 138 -1.61 6.65 1.21
C ASP A 138 -1.10 5.20 1.20
N LEU A 139 0.00 4.92 0.50
CA LEU A 139 0.65 3.60 0.51
C LEU A 139 0.85 3.04 1.92
N ASN A 140 1.02 3.93 2.90
CA ASN A 140 1.17 3.57 4.30
C ASN A 140 -0.05 2.80 4.85
N LEU A 141 -1.27 3.13 4.39
CA LEU A 141 -2.49 2.41 4.75
C LEU A 141 -2.54 0.99 4.16
N LEU A 142 -1.90 0.77 3.00
CA LEU A 142 -1.85 -0.56 2.37
C LEU A 142 -0.84 -1.48 3.07
N VAL A 143 0.24 -0.92 3.63
CA VAL A 143 1.28 -1.67 4.34
C VAL A 143 0.91 -1.90 5.81
N ALA A 144 0.05 -1.05 6.38
CA ALA A 144 -0.35 -1.11 7.78
C ALA A 144 -0.94 -2.47 8.23
N PRO A 145 -1.83 -3.16 7.48
CA PRO A 145 -2.35 -4.46 7.87
C PRO A 145 -1.27 -5.53 7.97
N GLU A 146 -0.30 -5.53 7.05
CA GLU A 146 0.80 -6.49 7.07
C GLU A 146 1.78 -6.20 8.22
N LEU A 147 2.08 -4.93 8.49
CA LEU A 147 2.85 -4.55 9.67
C LEU A 147 2.14 -4.92 10.98
N ALA A 148 0.81 -4.77 11.04
CA ALA A 148 0.03 -5.18 12.19
C ALA A 148 0.08 -6.70 12.41
N LYS A 149 -0.01 -7.51 11.33
CA LYS A 149 0.16 -8.97 11.39
C LYS A 149 1.56 -9.36 11.89
N MET A 150 2.61 -8.70 11.38
CA MET A 150 3.98 -8.93 11.83
C MET A 150 4.16 -8.57 13.30
N ALA A 151 3.64 -7.41 13.73
CA ALA A 151 3.69 -6.97 15.12
C ALA A 151 2.95 -7.95 16.05
N ALA A 152 1.75 -8.39 15.68
CA ALA A 152 1.00 -9.38 16.45
C ALA A 152 1.78 -10.70 16.60
N THR A 153 2.36 -11.18 15.50
CA THR A 153 3.19 -12.40 15.52
C THR A 153 4.43 -12.22 16.40
N HIS A 154 5.06 -11.04 16.38
CA HIS A 154 6.22 -10.74 17.21
C HIS A 154 5.84 -10.67 18.70
N VAL A 155 4.71 -10.04 19.03
CA VAL A 155 4.16 -10.00 20.40
C VAL A 155 3.85 -11.42 20.88
N ASP A 156 3.23 -12.25 20.04
CA ASP A 156 2.95 -13.65 20.37
C ASP A 156 4.23 -14.45 20.58
N HIS A 157 5.26 -14.23 19.77
CA HIS A 157 6.55 -14.88 19.93
C HIS A 157 7.21 -14.48 21.27
N LEU A 158 7.24 -13.19 21.58
CA LEU A 158 7.78 -12.69 22.85
C LEU A 158 7.00 -13.25 24.04
N ARG A 159 5.67 -13.32 23.95
CA ARG A 159 4.83 -13.90 24.99
C ARG A 159 5.17 -15.36 25.25
N ARG A 160 5.29 -16.17 24.20
CA ARG A 160 5.69 -17.59 24.33
C ARG A 160 7.10 -17.72 24.91
N TYR A 161 8.03 -16.87 24.48
CA TYR A 161 9.39 -16.86 25.01
C TYR A 161 9.42 -16.56 26.51
N LEU A 162 8.65 -15.57 26.97
CA LEU A 162 8.56 -15.24 28.40
C LEU A 162 7.95 -16.39 29.20
N THR A 163 6.86 -17.01 28.72
CA THR A 163 6.27 -18.17 29.40
C THR A 163 7.26 -19.34 29.50
N LEU A 164 7.96 -19.66 28.41
CA LEU A 164 9.01 -20.68 28.43
C LEU A 164 10.11 -20.36 29.42
N LYS A 165 10.52 -19.09 29.51
CA LYS A 165 11.53 -18.65 30.46
C LYS A 165 11.04 -18.82 31.90
N ASP A 166 9.81 -18.40 32.19
CA ASP A 166 9.21 -18.54 33.53
C ASP A 166 9.11 -20.02 33.94
N ASP A 167 8.70 -20.89 33.02
CA ASP A 167 8.62 -22.34 33.24
C ASP A 167 10.01 -22.95 33.52
N LEU A 168 11.02 -22.56 32.75
CA LEU A 168 12.41 -23.01 32.94
C LEU A 168 12.99 -22.51 34.27
N GLU A 169 12.70 -21.28 34.66
CA GLU A 169 13.11 -20.73 35.96
C GLU A 169 12.42 -21.49 37.11
N HIS A 170 11.12 -21.77 36.99
CA HIS A 170 10.38 -22.55 37.97
C HIS A 170 10.94 -23.97 38.12
N ASP A 171 11.22 -24.64 37.00
CA ASP A 171 11.82 -25.98 36.98
C ASP A 171 13.23 -26.00 37.61
N ALA A 172 14.05 -24.98 37.34
CA ALA A 172 15.38 -24.86 37.92
C ALA A 172 15.33 -24.69 39.44
N LEU A 173 14.40 -23.86 39.95
CA LEU A 173 14.17 -23.69 41.38
C LEU A 173 13.70 -25.00 42.02
N TRP A 174 12.75 -25.69 41.39
CA TRP A 174 12.23 -26.96 41.90
C TRP A 174 13.31 -28.03 42.02
N ARG A 175 14.18 -28.16 41.00
CA ARG A 175 15.33 -29.08 41.04
C ARG A 175 16.29 -28.76 42.18
N THR A 176 16.57 -27.48 42.42
CA THR A 176 17.45 -27.04 43.50
C THR A 176 16.86 -27.36 44.88
N MET A 177 15.56 -27.16 45.07
CA MET A 177 14.87 -27.51 46.31
C MET A 177 14.89 -29.02 46.59
N LEU A 178 14.61 -29.85 45.59
CA LEU A 178 14.65 -31.31 45.71
C LEU A 178 16.05 -31.81 46.08
N GLN A 179 17.09 -31.25 45.48
CA GLN A 179 18.47 -31.58 45.83
C GLN A 179 18.80 -31.20 47.27
N ALA A 180 18.39 -30.01 47.73
CA ALA A 180 18.59 -29.57 49.10
C ALA A 180 17.87 -30.50 50.11
N GLN A 181 16.60 -30.85 49.86
CA GLN A 181 15.85 -31.78 50.72
C GLN A 181 16.50 -33.16 50.79
N THR A 182 16.96 -33.70 49.65
CA THR A 182 17.64 -35.00 49.60
C THR A 182 18.94 -34.96 50.41
N ALA A 183 19.72 -33.89 50.28
CA ALA A 183 20.95 -33.69 51.05
C ALA A 183 20.66 -33.60 52.57
N THR A 184 19.61 -32.88 52.98
CA THR A 184 19.21 -32.80 54.40
C THR A 184 18.83 -34.17 54.95
N VAL A 185 18.01 -34.94 54.22
CA VAL A 185 17.60 -36.30 54.64
C VAL A 185 18.80 -37.24 54.75
N GLN A 186 19.75 -37.16 53.82
CA GLN A 186 21.00 -37.95 53.88
C GLN A 186 21.85 -37.58 55.09
N ILE A 187 22.01 -36.29 55.39
CA ILE A 187 22.76 -35.81 56.55
C ILE A 187 22.09 -36.29 57.86
N ASP A 188 20.78 -36.17 57.99
CA ASP A 188 20.04 -36.60 59.18
C ASP A 188 20.05 -38.13 59.35
N GLY A 189 19.99 -38.88 58.26
CA GLY A 189 20.15 -40.34 58.27
C GLY A 189 21.55 -40.75 58.73
N MET A 190 22.60 -40.10 58.19
CA MET A 190 23.99 -40.37 58.56
C MET A 190 24.27 -39.99 60.02
N ARG A 191 23.71 -38.88 60.50
CA ARG A 191 23.79 -38.46 61.91
C ARG A 191 23.19 -39.51 62.83
N ARG A 192 22.00 -40.03 62.51
CA ARG A 192 21.33 -41.10 63.28
C ARG A 192 22.15 -42.38 63.32
N TYR A 193 22.71 -42.82 62.19
CA TYR A 193 23.56 -44.00 62.11
C TYR A 193 24.84 -43.86 62.95
N LEU A 194 25.47 -42.68 62.93
CA LEU A 194 26.67 -42.42 63.74
C LEU A 194 26.37 -42.40 65.24
N THR A 195 25.22 -41.86 65.66
CA THR A 195 24.80 -41.90 67.07
C THR A 195 24.47 -43.31 67.56
N ASP A 196 23.94 -44.17 66.70
CA ASP A 196 23.58 -45.56 67.05
C ASP A 196 24.81 -46.49 67.12
N LYS A 197 25.90 -46.17 66.41
CA LYS A 197 27.16 -46.93 66.44
C LYS A 197 28.17 -46.49 67.50
N LEU A 198 28.00 -45.31 68.09
CA LEU A 198 28.94 -44.71 69.05
C LEU A 198 28.37 -44.60 70.47
N GLY A 199 27.14 -45.06 70.71
CA GLY A 199 26.54 -45.26 72.04
C GLY A 199 26.51 -46.71 72.42
#